data_AF-A0A356TFI1-F1
#
_entry.id   AF-A0A356TFI1-F1
#
_cell.length_a   1.000
_cell.length_b   1.000
_cell.length_c   1.000
_cell.angle_alpha   90.00
_cell.angle_beta   90.00
_cell.angle_gamma   90.00
#
_symmetry.space_group_name_H-M   'P 1'
#
loop_
_entity.id
_entity.type
_entity.pdbx_description
1 polymer ?
#
loop_
_entity_poly.entity_id
_entity_poly.type
_entity_poly.pdbx_seq_one_letter_code
_entity_poly.pdbx_strand_id
1 'polypeptide(L)'
;MGACALVGCDGDVSLEDASTQDAGEPDGGATPPPALSEAMRAMLGNPVEAEHAYGEWMFYRETWDSEQDGSLPPPEFLVELWRSDPDRWGEQFSAYGFLVDPDDDLPIGLARGTGDPTRTGRTCAICHVARLPDGRVWTGFPAVELRINQFAVDVDAAWVAAGNEPRLTPEDVERRSLLPQPGIDSVTGSDSPYLAPVDFPFYLNFGRRSLFGSDGNARDARSAILVSIFGFRGSDNPVPFPRDARTEPFVDFLMTLETPLPLEPPDATLVERGRAVFAEARCDSCHHPEDQAEERVVDWVEAGPERLPGEDPDHPNGTIATDGERYQMTTFSGGVDESREAFAI
;
A
#
# COMPACT_ATOMS: atom_id res chain seq x y z
N MET A 1 7.09 -19.88 11.58
CA MET A 1 7.13 -19.43 10.18
C MET A 1 5.89 -18.59 9.97
N GLY A 2 5.97 -17.30 10.30
CA GLY A 2 4.79 -16.43 10.38
C GLY A 2 5.21 -14.98 10.21
N ALA A 3 4.96 -14.46 9.02
CA ALA A 3 5.06 -13.06 8.65
C ALA A 3 4.28 -12.89 7.35
N CYS A 4 2.95 -12.76 7.42
CA CYS A 4 2.16 -12.53 6.21
C CYS A 4 0.81 -11.88 6.50
N ALA A 5 0.86 -10.61 6.89
CA ALA A 5 0.00 -9.58 6.31
C ALA A 5 0.87 -8.33 6.26
N LEU A 6 0.82 -7.56 5.17
CA LEU A 6 1.80 -6.53 4.74
C LEU A 6 2.87 -7.06 3.78
N VAL A 7 2.46 -7.84 2.77
CA VAL A 7 3.31 -8.21 1.64
C VAL A 7 2.94 -7.34 0.45
N GLY A 8 3.91 -6.52 0.02
CA GLY A 8 3.89 -5.88 -1.28
C GLY A 8 3.89 -6.94 -2.39
N CYS A 9 3.44 -6.54 -3.57
CA CYS A 9 3.34 -7.40 -4.75
C CYS A 9 4.61 -8.27 -4.91
N ASP A 10 4.40 -9.59 -4.91
CA ASP A 10 5.33 -10.69 -5.20
C ASP A 10 6.40 -11.04 -4.14
N GLY A 11 6.19 -12.17 -3.45
CA GLY A 11 7.25 -12.95 -2.80
C GLY A 11 6.97 -13.46 -1.37
N ASP A 12 7.18 -14.75 -1.14
CA ASP A 12 7.19 -15.38 0.19
C ASP A 12 8.48 -15.01 0.96
N VAL A 13 8.36 -14.48 2.18
CA VAL A 13 9.51 -14.12 3.02
C VAL A 13 9.85 -15.27 3.97
N SER A 14 11.02 -15.90 3.78
CA SER A 14 11.63 -16.77 4.80
C SER A 14 12.64 -15.98 5.64
N LEU A 15 12.37 -15.85 6.94
CA LEU A 15 13.15 -15.01 7.88
C LEU A 15 14.39 -15.69 8.48
N GLU A 16 14.83 -16.85 7.98
CA GLU A 16 15.80 -17.68 8.73
C GLU A 16 17.28 -17.33 8.56
N ASP A 17 17.69 -16.40 7.69
CA ASP A 17 19.12 -16.14 7.41
C ASP A 17 19.58 -14.67 7.45
N ALA A 18 19.00 -13.84 8.31
CA ALA A 18 19.49 -12.48 8.55
C ALA A 18 20.62 -12.45 9.60
N SER A 19 21.81 -12.99 9.27
CA SER A 19 23.00 -12.76 10.12
C SER A 19 24.20 -12.20 9.35
N THR A 20 24.55 -10.97 9.75
CA THR A 20 25.90 -10.37 9.73
C THR A 20 26.62 -10.33 8.38
N GLN A 21 26.26 -9.38 7.52
CA GLN A 21 27.26 -8.75 6.64
C GLN A 21 27.12 -7.23 6.68
N ASP A 22 28.07 -6.63 7.39
CA ASP A 22 28.28 -5.19 7.53
C ASP A 22 28.84 -4.66 6.19
N ALA A 23 27.96 -4.13 5.34
CA ALA A 23 28.36 -3.38 4.16
C ALA A 23 28.72 -1.95 4.61
N GLY A 24 30.02 -1.63 4.49
CA GLY A 24 30.68 -0.47 5.07
C GLY A 24 30.10 0.92 4.78
N GLU A 25 30.64 1.90 5.48
CA GLU A 25 30.39 3.34 5.35
C GLU A 25 31.46 4.04 4.48
N PRO A 26 31.29 5.31 4.05
CA PRO A 26 30.23 6.30 4.40
C PRO A 26 29.66 7.13 3.20
N ASP A 27 28.66 7.96 3.48
CA ASP A 27 28.72 9.42 3.22
C ASP A 27 27.72 10.12 4.17
N GLY A 28 28.07 11.08 5.02
CA GLY A 28 29.09 12.09 4.85
C GLY A 28 28.49 13.39 4.28
N GLY A 29 27.53 14.01 4.97
CA GLY A 29 27.05 15.37 4.67
C GLY A 29 26.13 15.48 3.45
N ALA A 30 24.86 15.08 3.59
CA ALA A 30 23.88 15.27 2.55
C ALA A 30 23.31 16.71 2.57
N THR A 31 23.43 17.38 1.42
CA THR A 31 22.57 18.50 0.98
C THR A 31 21.13 18.29 1.45
N PRO A 32 20.36 19.33 1.86
CA PRO A 32 18.95 19.14 2.16
C PRO A 32 18.29 18.40 0.99
N PRO A 33 17.51 17.35 1.28
CA PRO A 33 16.96 16.51 0.24
C PRO A 33 16.10 17.36 -0.70
N PRO A 34 16.03 17.02 -2.00
CA PRO A 34 15.16 17.74 -2.92
C PRO A 34 13.72 17.63 -2.41
N ALA A 35 13.07 18.77 -2.15
CA ALA A 35 11.64 18.79 -1.91
C ALA A 35 10.90 18.52 -3.24
N LEU A 36 9.64 18.08 -3.15
CA LEU A 36 8.74 18.10 -4.30
C LEU A 36 8.67 19.52 -4.90
N SER A 37 8.46 19.64 -6.20
CA SER A 37 8.39 20.96 -6.83
C SER A 37 7.18 21.76 -6.32
N GLU A 38 7.19 23.07 -6.58
CA GLU A 38 6.02 23.92 -6.30
C GLU A 38 4.76 23.43 -7.04
N ALA A 39 4.91 22.91 -8.26
CA ALA A 39 3.78 22.41 -9.05
C ALA A 39 3.18 21.15 -8.42
N MET A 40 4.03 20.21 -7.99
CA MET A 40 3.60 19.01 -7.28
C MET A 40 2.94 19.38 -5.95
N ARG A 41 3.55 20.25 -5.15
CA ARG A 41 2.98 20.69 -3.86
C ARG A 41 1.65 21.43 -4.04
N ALA A 42 1.49 22.21 -5.10
CA ALA A 42 0.24 22.92 -5.40
C ALA A 42 -0.90 21.99 -5.82
N MET A 43 -0.58 20.80 -6.35
CA MET A 43 -1.57 19.78 -6.69
C MET A 43 -2.11 19.04 -5.45
N LEU A 44 -1.29 18.88 -4.41
CA LEU A 44 -1.66 18.16 -3.20
C LEU A 44 -2.62 18.98 -2.32
N GLY A 45 -3.65 18.33 -1.81
CA GLY A 45 -4.60 18.87 -0.84
C GLY A 45 -4.07 18.88 0.60
N ASN A 46 -2.96 18.17 0.85
CA ASN A 46 -2.30 18.02 2.14
C ASN A 46 -0.75 18.06 2.02
N PRO A 47 -0.16 19.12 1.44
CA PRO A 47 1.29 19.24 1.38
C PRO A 47 1.86 19.33 2.80
N VAL A 48 2.98 18.67 3.07
CA VAL A 48 3.56 18.68 4.42
C VAL A 48 4.43 19.89 4.69
N GLU A 49 4.62 20.18 5.98
CA GLU A 49 5.57 21.17 6.46
C GLU A 49 7.02 20.80 6.09
N ALA A 50 7.90 21.81 6.03
CA ALA A 50 9.26 21.66 5.54
C ALA A 50 10.08 20.59 6.28
N GLU A 51 9.79 20.35 7.57
CA GLU A 51 10.47 19.34 8.38
C GLU A 51 10.16 17.89 7.96
N HIS A 52 9.02 17.65 7.30
CA HIS A 52 8.61 16.34 6.78
C HIS A 52 8.83 16.18 5.27
N ALA A 53 9.36 17.21 4.59
CA ALA A 53 9.50 17.23 3.14
C ALA A 53 10.38 16.11 2.58
N TYR A 54 11.35 15.60 3.37
CA TYR A 54 12.18 14.47 2.93
C TYR A 54 11.40 13.16 2.89
N GLY A 55 10.62 12.89 3.94
CA GLY A 55 9.75 11.72 3.97
C GLY A 55 8.68 11.77 2.88
N GLU A 56 8.13 12.97 2.63
CA GLU A 56 7.23 13.20 1.49
C GLU A 56 7.94 12.90 0.16
N TRP A 57 9.16 13.41 -0.06
CA TRP A 57 9.92 13.09 -1.27
C TRP A 57 10.15 11.58 -1.42
N MET A 58 10.56 10.88 -0.35
CA MET A 58 10.76 9.44 -0.38
C MET A 58 9.48 8.71 -0.78
N PHE A 59 8.33 9.11 -0.24
CA PHE A 59 7.05 8.50 -0.59
C PHE A 59 6.73 8.54 -2.09
N TYR A 60 7.12 9.63 -2.78
CA TYR A 60 6.86 9.81 -4.21
C TYR A 60 7.97 9.30 -5.12
N ARG A 61 9.22 9.28 -4.67
CA ARG A 61 10.42 9.09 -5.53
C ARG A 61 11.29 7.91 -5.14
N GLU A 62 11.27 7.49 -3.88
CA GLU A 62 12.08 6.36 -3.44
C GLU A 62 11.44 5.07 -3.95
N THR A 63 12.21 4.33 -4.76
CA THR A 63 11.78 3.07 -5.34
C THR A 63 12.00 1.89 -4.41
N TRP A 64 12.77 2.09 -3.34
CA TRP A 64 13.13 1.06 -2.37
C TRP A 64 13.72 -0.19 -3.01
N ASP A 65 14.50 -0.05 -4.09
CA ASP A 65 15.05 -1.18 -4.86
C ASP A 65 13.99 -2.06 -5.56
N SER A 66 12.70 -1.68 -5.58
CA SER A 66 11.65 -2.43 -6.29
C SER A 66 11.92 -2.55 -7.79
N GLU A 67 12.70 -1.63 -8.38
CA GLU A 67 13.11 -1.72 -9.77
C GLU A 67 13.89 -3.00 -10.08
N GLN A 68 14.47 -3.65 -9.06
CA GLN A 68 15.29 -4.84 -9.22
C GLN A 68 14.50 -6.09 -9.59
N ASP A 69 13.19 -6.11 -9.33
CA ASP A 69 12.29 -7.23 -9.67
C ASP A 69 12.18 -7.47 -11.19
N GLY A 70 12.27 -6.41 -11.99
CA GLY A 70 12.14 -6.46 -13.43
C GLY A 70 10.73 -6.74 -13.91
N SER A 71 9.71 -6.50 -13.09
CA SER A 71 8.32 -6.72 -13.50
C SER A 71 7.85 -5.67 -14.51
N LEU A 72 8.47 -4.49 -14.51
CA LEU A 72 8.15 -3.37 -15.41
C LEU A 72 9.19 -3.21 -16.54
N PRO A 73 8.75 -2.80 -17.74
CA PRO A 73 9.67 -2.34 -18.79
C PRO A 73 10.53 -1.15 -18.35
N PRO A 74 11.64 -0.87 -19.06
CA PRO A 74 12.47 0.31 -18.81
C PRO A 74 11.68 1.63 -18.90
N PRO A 75 12.09 2.69 -18.18
CA PRO A 75 11.38 3.96 -18.13
C PRO A 75 11.10 4.55 -19.51
N GLU A 76 12.10 4.54 -20.38
CA GLU A 76 11.98 5.11 -21.72
C GLU A 76 10.98 4.36 -22.60
N PHE A 77 10.83 3.05 -22.41
CA PHE A 77 9.79 2.28 -23.11
C PHE A 77 8.39 2.71 -22.65
N LEU A 78 8.19 2.86 -21.34
CA LEU A 78 6.91 3.30 -20.79
C LEU A 78 6.56 4.73 -21.25
N VAL A 79 7.54 5.63 -21.25
CA VAL A 79 7.38 7.00 -21.70
C VAL A 79 7.03 7.06 -23.19
N GLU A 80 7.74 6.29 -24.03
CA GLU A 80 7.42 6.20 -25.46
C GLU A 80 6.03 5.61 -25.68
N LEU A 81 5.66 4.59 -24.92
CA LEU A 81 4.39 3.88 -25.06
C LEU A 81 3.20 4.82 -24.91
N TRP A 82 3.10 5.55 -23.79
CA TRP A 82 1.95 6.44 -23.59
C TRP A 82 1.97 7.64 -24.55
N ARG A 83 3.16 8.13 -24.95
CA ARG A 83 3.29 9.23 -25.93
C ARG A 83 2.91 8.80 -27.34
N SER A 84 3.10 7.52 -27.68
CA SER A 84 2.82 7.01 -29.03
C SER A 84 1.33 6.90 -29.34
N ASP A 85 0.51 6.65 -28.32
CA ASP A 85 -0.94 6.49 -28.43
C ASP A 85 -1.66 7.04 -27.19
N PRO A 86 -1.68 8.38 -27.01
CA PRO A 86 -2.28 9.00 -25.84
C PRO A 86 -3.80 8.78 -25.76
N ASP A 87 -4.47 8.47 -26.87
CA ASP A 87 -5.90 8.13 -26.88
C ASP A 87 -6.15 6.77 -26.22
N ARG A 88 -5.23 5.81 -26.38
CA ARG A 88 -5.29 4.50 -25.73
C ARG A 88 -4.82 4.55 -24.28
N TRP A 89 -3.65 5.13 -24.03
CA TRP A 89 -2.98 5.02 -22.73
C TRP A 89 -3.38 6.15 -21.78
N GLY A 90 -3.83 7.29 -22.31
CA GLY A 90 -3.91 8.54 -21.55
C GLY A 90 -2.52 9.14 -21.28
N GLU A 91 -2.48 10.45 -21.00
CA GLU A 91 -1.25 11.10 -20.54
C GLU A 91 -0.74 10.39 -19.28
N GLN A 92 0.53 9.96 -19.30
CA GLN A 92 1.16 9.18 -18.23
C GLN A 92 0.29 8.02 -17.71
N PHE A 93 -0.36 7.27 -18.60
CA PHE A 93 -1.22 6.13 -18.24
C PHE A 93 -2.49 6.48 -17.46
N SER A 94 -2.96 7.73 -17.52
CA SER A 94 -4.19 8.17 -16.85
C SER A 94 -5.45 7.38 -17.28
N ALA A 95 -5.46 6.70 -18.42
CA ALA A 95 -6.56 5.80 -18.80
C ALA A 95 -6.70 4.58 -17.86
N TYR A 96 -5.64 4.26 -17.10
CA TYR A 96 -5.59 3.21 -16.09
C TYR A 96 -5.78 3.74 -14.67
N GLY A 97 -6.09 5.02 -14.50
CA GLY A 97 -6.30 5.64 -13.19
C GLY A 97 -5.03 6.13 -12.49
N PHE A 98 -3.87 6.10 -13.17
CA PHE A 98 -2.68 6.81 -12.69
C PHE A 98 -2.90 8.32 -12.65
N LEU A 99 -2.25 8.98 -11.69
CA LEU A 99 -2.22 10.44 -11.60
C LEU A 99 -0.99 10.97 -12.35
N VAL A 100 -1.20 12.03 -13.13
CA VAL A 100 -0.11 12.74 -13.83
C VAL A 100 0.81 13.39 -12.81
N ASP A 101 2.10 13.12 -12.92
CA ASP A 101 3.17 13.74 -12.14
C ASP A 101 3.67 14.99 -12.87
N PRO A 102 3.57 16.19 -12.27
CA PRO A 102 4.08 17.41 -12.88
C PRO A 102 5.62 17.50 -12.88
N ASP A 103 6.32 16.66 -12.11
CA ASP A 103 7.78 16.70 -11.97
C ASP A 103 8.50 15.65 -12.84
N ASP A 104 7.77 14.71 -13.45
CA ASP A 104 8.34 13.57 -14.18
C ASP A 104 7.53 13.26 -15.46
N ASP A 105 8.07 12.40 -16.32
CA ASP A 105 7.37 11.86 -17.51
C ASP A 105 6.77 10.47 -17.30
N LEU A 106 6.99 9.89 -16.13
CA LEU A 106 6.26 8.75 -15.57
C LEU A 106 5.16 9.26 -14.61
N PRO A 107 4.06 8.51 -14.44
CA PRO A 107 3.00 8.90 -13.49
C PRO A 107 3.46 8.82 -12.04
N ILE A 108 2.69 9.49 -11.17
CA ILE A 108 2.80 9.33 -9.72
C ILE A 108 2.70 7.83 -9.39
N GLY A 109 3.72 7.33 -8.71
CA GLY A 109 3.82 5.92 -8.34
C GLY A 109 4.81 5.11 -9.15
N LEU A 110 5.27 5.62 -10.30
CA LEU A 110 6.37 5.02 -11.07
C LEU A 110 7.53 6.01 -11.12
N ALA A 111 8.75 5.50 -10.94
CA ALA A 111 9.95 6.33 -11.01
C ALA A 111 11.08 5.56 -11.68
N ARG A 112 12.07 6.29 -12.20
CA ARG A 112 13.38 5.72 -12.50
C ARG A 112 13.99 5.21 -11.18
N GLY A 113 14.57 4.01 -11.20
CA GLY A 113 15.12 3.37 -10.01
C GLY A 113 16.13 4.23 -9.27
N THR A 114 16.03 4.27 -7.95
CA THR A 114 16.97 4.98 -7.09
C THR A 114 18.32 4.27 -7.01
N GLY A 115 18.34 2.93 -7.08
CA GLY A 115 19.55 2.13 -7.19
C GLY A 115 20.00 1.92 -8.63
N ASP A 116 19.06 1.79 -9.58
CA ASP A 116 19.33 1.70 -11.01
C ASP A 116 18.35 2.57 -11.85
N PRO A 117 18.78 3.76 -12.32
CA PRO A 117 17.91 4.68 -13.05
C PRO A 117 17.54 4.21 -14.46
N THR A 118 18.15 3.12 -14.94
CA THR A 118 17.77 2.50 -16.23
C THR A 118 16.57 1.59 -16.13
N ARG A 119 16.12 1.29 -14.90
CA ARG A 119 14.98 0.43 -14.60
C ARG A 119 13.83 1.25 -14.01
N THR A 120 12.61 0.76 -14.21
CA THR A 120 11.42 1.36 -13.60
C THR A 120 11.20 0.71 -12.25
N GLY A 121 11.12 1.52 -11.20
CA GLY A 121 10.65 1.10 -9.88
C GLY A 121 9.25 1.64 -9.62
N ARG A 122 8.56 0.97 -8.70
CA ARG A 122 7.32 1.49 -8.12
C ARG A 122 7.69 2.38 -6.93
N THR A 123 6.79 3.28 -6.53
CA THR A 123 6.92 4.04 -5.27
C THR A 123 5.65 3.87 -4.45
N CYS A 124 5.68 4.24 -3.17
CA CYS A 124 4.51 4.10 -2.30
C CYS A 124 3.30 4.87 -2.83
N ALA A 125 3.54 5.94 -3.57
CA ALA A 125 2.51 6.78 -4.16
C ALA A 125 1.62 6.08 -5.21
N ILE A 126 2.04 4.92 -5.75
CA ILE A 126 1.25 4.17 -6.74
C ILE A 126 -0.10 3.74 -6.16
N CYS A 127 -0.10 3.21 -4.93
CA CYS A 127 -1.30 2.72 -4.27
C CYS A 127 -1.89 3.72 -3.28
N HIS A 128 -1.10 4.68 -2.79
CA HIS A 128 -1.43 5.50 -1.63
C HIS A 128 -1.59 6.99 -1.94
N VAL A 129 -1.90 7.33 -3.19
CA VAL A 129 -2.35 8.69 -3.57
C VAL A 129 -3.57 8.57 -4.45
N ALA A 130 -4.58 9.39 -4.17
CA ALA A 130 -5.80 9.40 -4.95
C ALA A 130 -6.30 10.81 -5.22
N ARG A 131 -7.07 10.94 -6.30
CA ARG A 131 -7.94 12.10 -6.50
C ARG A 131 -9.27 11.83 -5.79
N LEU A 132 -9.61 12.68 -4.84
CA LEU A 132 -10.89 12.65 -4.14
C LEU A 132 -12.03 13.07 -5.09
N PRO A 133 -13.30 12.72 -4.79
CA PRO A 133 -14.45 13.13 -5.60
C PRO A 133 -14.59 14.66 -5.78
N ASP A 134 -14.05 15.43 -4.84
CA ASP A 134 -14.02 16.90 -4.90
C ASP A 134 -12.85 17.48 -5.71
N GLY A 135 -12.04 16.62 -6.32
CA GLY A 135 -10.95 16.98 -7.21
C GLY A 135 -9.59 17.16 -6.53
N ARG A 136 -9.51 17.23 -5.20
CA ARG A 136 -8.23 17.29 -4.47
C ARG A 136 -7.43 16.02 -4.69
N VAL A 137 -6.10 16.13 -4.83
CA VAL A 137 -5.20 14.97 -4.74
C VAL A 137 -4.74 14.83 -3.29
N TRP A 138 -4.84 13.65 -2.70
CA TRP A 138 -4.58 13.46 -1.27
C TRP A 138 -3.60 12.32 -1.01
N THR A 139 -2.50 12.64 -0.34
CA THR A 139 -1.49 11.67 0.05
C THR A 139 -1.98 10.82 1.21
N GLY A 140 -1.78 9.50 1.13
CA GLY A 140 -2.25 8.50 2.09
C GLY A 140 -3.64 7.93 1.81
N PHE A 141 -4.35 8.47 0.80
CA PHE A 141 -5.63 7.95 0.34
C PHE A 141 -5.41 6.84 -0.71
N PRO A 142 -6.10 5.70 -0.63
CA PRO A 142 -5.90 4.59 -1.57
C PRO A 142 -6.32 4.98 -2.98
N ALA A 143 -5.52 4.56 -3.96
CA ALA A 143 -5.73 4.80 -5.39
C ALA A 143 -6.90 3.96 -5.93
N VAL A 144 -8.12 4.27 -5.49
CA VAL A 144 -9.33 3.47 -5.76
C VAL A 144 -9.73 3.40 -7.24
N GLU A 145 -9.19 4.27 -8.09
CA GLU A 145 -9.43 4.26 -9.54
C GLU A 145 -8.32 3.55 -10.33
N LEU A 146 -7.21 3.16 -9.67
CA LEU A 146 -6.06 2.54 -10.33
C LEU A 146 -6.38 1.10 -10.74
N ARG A 147 -6.22 0.80 -12.02
CA ARG A 147 -6.40 -0.53 -12.62
C ARG A 147 -5.04 -1.22 -12.82
N ILE A 148 -4.31 -1.43 -11.73
CA ILE A 148 -2.91 -1.90 -11.78
C ILE A 148 -2.77 -3.25 -12.50
N ASN A 149 -3.74 -4.15 -12.31
CA ASN A 149 -3.74 -5.47 -12.94
C ASN A 149 -3.92 -5.41 -14.46
N GLN A 150 -4.88 -4.61 -14.92
CA GLN A 150 -5.08 -4.39 -16.36
C GLN A 150 -3.89 -3.64 -16.98
N PHE A 151 -3.32 -2.67 -16.27
CA PHE A 151 -2.12 -1.96 -16.70
C PHE A 151 -0.95 -2.91 -16.93
N ALA A 152 -0.65 -3.79 -15.98
CA ALA A 152 0.44 -4.75 -16.10
C ALA A 152 0.25 -5.68 -17.32
N VAL A 153 -0.96 -6.21 -17.51
CA VAL A 153 -1.30 -7.08 -18.65
C VAL A 153 -1.15 -6.34 -19.99
N ASP A 154 -1.68 -5.13 -20.11
CA ASP A 154 -1.66 -4.39 -21.36
C ASP A 154 -0.25 -3.88 -21.73
N VAL A 155 0.52 -3.46 -20.73
CA VAL A 155 1.92 -3.05 -20.91
C VAL A 155 2.79 -4.25 -21.31
N ASP A 156 2.61 -5.42 -20.70
CA ASP A 156 3.32 -6.63 -21.10
C ASP A 156 2.96 -7.04 -22.54
N ALA A 157 1.69 -6.97 -22.91
CA ALA A 157 1.26 -7.22 -24.29
C ALA A 157 1.91 -6.25 -25.29
N ALA A 158 2.05 -4.97 -24.93
CA ALA A 158 2.75 -3.99 -25.76
C ALA A 158 4.26 -4.26 -25.84
N TRP A 159 4.87 -4.69 -24.74
CA TRP A 159 6.28 -5.07 -24.65
C TRP A 159 6.62 -6.28 -25.55
N VAL A 160 5.77 -7.31 -25.52
CA VAL A 160 5.86 -8.47 -26.41
C VAL A 160 5.63 -8.09 -27.87
N ALA A 161 4.63 -7.23 -28.15
CA ALA A 161 4.38 -6.75 -29.51
C ALA A 161 5.57 -5.95 -30.09
N ALA A 162 6.39 -5.33 -29.23
CA ALA A 162 7.64 -4.69 -29.61
C ALA A 162 8.81 -5.68 -29.85
N GLY A 163 8.57 -7.00 -29.71
CA GLY A 163 9.53 -8.06 -30.03
C GLY A 163 10.39 -8.50 -28.84
N ASN A 164 10.02 -8.15 -27.61
CA ASN A 164 10.72 -8.57 -26.41
C ASN A 164 10.11 -9.86 -25.83
N GLU A 165 10.87 -10.55 -24.97
CA GLU A 165 10.35 -11.68 -24.19
C GLU A 165 9.29 -11.18 -23.17
N PRO A 166 8.21 -11.93 -22.94
CA PRO A 166 7.18 -11.57 -21.98
C PRO A 166 7.77 -11.47 -20.57
N ARG A 167 7.27 -10.51 -19.80
CA ARG A 167 7.58 -10.34 -18.37
C ARG A 167 6.57 -11.05 -17.48
N LEU A 168 5.34 -11.20 -17.95
CA LEU A 168 4.29 -11.95 -17.27
C LEU A 168 4.20 -13.37 -17.85
N THR A 169 4.03 -14.36 -16.98
CA THR A 169 3.68 -15.71 -17.43
C THR A 169 2.20 -15.76 -17.86
N PRO A 170 1.77 -16.77 -18.64
CA PRO A 170 0.35 -16.94 -18.95
C PRO A 170 -0.54 -17.06 -17.70
N GLU A 171 -0.02 -17.66 -16.63
CA GLU A 171 -0.72 -17.79 -15.34
C GLU A 171 -0.88 -16.43 -14.66
N ASP A 172 0.15 -15.57 -14.70
CA ASP A 172 0.06 -14.19 -14.19
C ASP A 172 -1.01 -13.39 -14.93
N VAL A 173 -1.07 -13.52 -16.26
CA VAL A 173 -2.07 -12.83 -17.08
C VAL A 173 -3.48 -13.31 -16.73
N GLU A 174 -3.70 -14.62 -16.61
CA GLU A 174 -5.00 -15.18 -16.21
C GLU A 174 -5.39 -14.67 -14.82
N ARG A 175 -4.48 -14.77 -13.85
CA ARG A 175 -4.71 -14.35 -12.46
C ARG A 175 -5.05 -12.88 -12.33
N ARG A 176 -4.28 -11.99 -12.98
CA ARG A 176 -4.55 -10.54 -13.00
C ARG A 176 -5.88 -10.22 -13.70
N SER A 177 -6.27 -11.00 -14.71
CA SER A 177 -7.56 -10.85 -15.39
C SER A 177 -8.77 -11.21 -14.51
N LEU A 178 -8.57 -11.98 -13.44
CA LEU A 178 -9.60 -12.26 -12.43
C LEU A 178 -9.83 -11.09 -11.46
N LEU A 179 -8.93 -10.10 -11.45
CA LEU A 179 -9.02 -8.88 -10.65
C LEU A 179 -9.22 -7.63 -11.52
N PRO A 180 -10.32 -7.53 -12.30
CA PRO A 180 -10.52 -6.40 -13.21
C PRO A 180 -10.92 -5.10 -12.50
N GLN A 181 -11.21 -5.15 -11.20
CA GLN A 181 -11.72 -4.02 -10.43
C GLN A 181 -10.60 -3.00 -10.17
N PRO A 182 -10.88 -1.68 -10.24
CA PRO A 182 -9.96 -0.65 -9.76
C PRO A 182 -9.70 -0.75 -8.25
N GLY A 183 -8.54 -0.27 -7.79
CA GLY A 183 -8.23 -0.12 -6.37
C GLY A 183 -7.92 -1.41 -5.62
N ILE A 184 -7.79 -2.53 -6.35
CA ILE A 184 -7.57 -3.86 -5.81
C ILE A 184 -6.27 -4.47 -6.36
N ASP A 185 -5.59 -5.26 -5.54
CA ASP A 185 -4.50 -6.13 -5.97
C ASP A 185 -4.55 -7.45 -5.20
N SER A 186 -3.60 -8.36 -5.41
CA SER A 186 -3.47 -9.57 -4.62
C SER A 186 -2.30 -9.51 -3.64
N VAL A 187 -2.51 -9.95 -2.40
CA VAL A 187 -1.43 -10.17 -1.42
C VAL A 187 -0.66 -11.46 -1.64
N THR A 188 -1.12 -12.30 -2.57
CA THR A 188 -0.53 -13.59 -2.87
C THR A 188 0.19 -13.51 -4.22
N GLY A 189 1.48 -13.85 -4.23
CA GLY A 189 2.30 -13.89 -5.44
C GLY A 189 1.86 -14.95 -6.44
N SER A 190 2.53 -14.97 -7.59
CA SER A 190 2.28 -15.87 -8.72
C SER A 190 2.37 -17.37 -8.38
N ASP A 191 3.26 -17.74 -7.44
CA ASP A 191 3.46 -19.13 -7.01
C ASP A 191 2.36 -19.64 -6.06
N SER A 192 1.46 -18.75 -5.59
CA SER A 192 0.37 -19.15 -4.70
C SER A 192 -0.79 -19.76 -5.48
N PRO A 193 -1.26 -20.97 -5.11
CA PRO A 193 -2.44 -21.58 -5.73
C PRO A 193 -3.75 -20.87 -5.36
N TYR A 194 -3.70 -19.84 -4.52
CA TYR A 194 -4.85 -19.07 -4.07
C TYR A 194 -4.73 -17.61 -4.49
N LEU A 195 -5.86 -17.00 -4.80
CA LEU A 195 -5.98 -15.57 -5.08
C LEU A 195 -6.58 -14.89 -3.85
N ALA A 196 -5.80 -14.05 -3.18
CA ALA A 196 -6.26 -13.26 -2.05
C ALA A 196 -6.38 -11.78 -2.48
N PRO A 197 -7.56 -11.34 -2.96
CA PRO A 197 -7.78 -9.95 -3.37
C PRO A 197 -7.86 -9.01 -2.16
N VAL A 198 -7.14 -7.88 -2.22
CA VAL A 198 -7.15 -6.82 -1.20
C VAL A 198 -7.40 -5.45 -1.83
N ASP A 199 -8.21 -4.65 -1.15
CA ASP A 199 -8.29 -3.22 -1.42
C ASP A 199 -6.97 -2.54 -0.97
N PHE A 200 -6.52 -1.50 -1.67
CA PHE A 200 -5.35 -0.74 -1.23
C PHE A 200 -5.57 -0.14 0.18
N PRO A 201 -4.62 -0.28 1.11
CA PRO A 201 -4.84 0.15 2.48
C PRO A 201 -4.80 1.69 2.64
N PHE A 202 -5.59 2.20 3.58
CA PHE A 202 -5.55 3.60 3.99
C PHE A 202 -4.37 3.87 4.93
N TYR A 203 -3.53 4.84 4.59
CA TYR A 203 -2.48 5.37 5.48
C TYR A 203 -2.89 6.62 6.26
N LEU A 204 -4.16 7.04 6.13
CA LEU A 204 -4.69 8.17 6.86
C LEU A 204 -4.80 7.88 8.36
N ASN A 205 -4.39 8.84 9.17
CA ASN A 205 -4.35 8.77 10.62
C ASN A 205 -3.51 7.61 11.16
N PHE A 206 -2.47 7.18 10.43
CA PHE A 206 -1.63 6.05 10.86
C PHE A 206 -1.09 6.24 12.28
N GLY A 207 -0.72 7.47 12.63
CA GLY A 207 -0.23 7.82 13.97
C GLY A 207 -1.27 7.85 15.09
N ARG A 208 -2.55 7.65 14.79
CA ARG A 208 -3.64 7.57 15.78
C ARG A 208 -4.11 6.14 16.06
N ARG A 209 -3.59 5.15 15.34
CA ARG A 209 -3.99 3.74 15.46
C ARG A 209 -3.11 3.01 16.47
N SER A 210 -3.67 1.96 17.07
CA SER A 210 -2.96 1.01 17.94
C SER A 210 -2.79 -0.38 17.30
N LEU A 211 -3.51 -0.63 16.20
CA LEU A 211 -3.54 -1.88 15.45
C LEU A 211 -3.11 -1.62 14.01
N PHE A 212 -2.27 -2.50 13.47
CA PHE A 212 -1.67 -2.34 12.15
C PHE A 212 -1.72 -3.66 11.38
N GLY A 213 -1.92 -3.58 10.07
CA GLY A 213 -2.27 -4.74 9.23
C GLY A 213 -3.78 -5.02 9.26
N SER A 214 -4.28 -5.72 8.25
CA SER A 214 -5.73 -6.02 8.10
C SER A 214 -6.28 -6.93 9.20
N ASP A 215 -5.41 -7.67 9.87
CA ASP A 215 -5.67 -8.59 10.99
C ASP A 215 -5.05 -8.07 12.32
N GLY A 216 -4.52 -6.85 12.35
CA GLY A 216 -3.86 -6.26 13.52
C GLY A 216 -2.58 -6.97 13.97
N ASN A 217 -1.91 -7.69 13.06
CA ASN A 217 -0.75 -8.52 13.39
C ASN A 217 0.56 -7.73 13.59
N ALA A 218 0.64 -6.47 13.17
CA ALA A 218 1.85 -5.68 13.33
C ALA A 218 1.90 -5.03 14.73
N ARG A 219 3.06 -5.19 15.37
CA ARG A 219 3.30 -4.77 16.76
C ARG A 219 3.15 -3.26 16.99
N ASP A 220 3.58 -2.45 16.02
CA ASP A 220 3.52 -1.00 16.05
C ASP A 220 3.62 -0.42 14.63
N ALA A 221 3.35 0.89 14.51
CA ALA A 221 3.36 1.62 13.23
C ALA A 221 4.69 1.48 12.50
N ARG A 222 5.82 1.58 13.22
CA ARG A 222 7.15 1.49 12.64
C ARG A 222 7.37 0.12 12.02
N SER A 223 7.05 -0.94 12.75
CA SER A 223 7.16 -2.32 12.27
C SER A 223 6.30 -2.55 11.03
N ALA A 224 5.06 -2.04 11.02
CA ALA A 224 4.18 -2.13 9.87
C ALA A 224 4.74 -1.43 8.63
N ILE A 225 5.30 -0.23 8.80
CA ILE A 225 5.92 0.55 7.73
C ILE A 225 7.17 -0.17 7.20
N LEU A 226 8.05 -0.62 8.10
CA LEU A 226 9.28 -1.28 7.72
C LEU A 226 8.99 -2.57 6.94
N VAL A 227 8.13 -3.45 7.46
CA VAL A 227 7.72 -4.68 6.76
C VAL A 227 7.13 -4.37 5.38
N SER A 228 6.32 -3.31 5.26
CA SER A 228 5.81 -2.87 3.96
C SER A 228 6.94 -2.46 2.99
N ILE A 229 7.96 -1.76 3.47
CA ILE A 229 9.16 -1.43 2.67
C ILE A 229 9.87 -2.69 2.19
N PHE A 230 9.98 -3.74 3.02
CA PHE A 230 10.58 -5.02 2.61
C PHE A 230 9.76 -5.75 1.57
N GLY A 231 8.47 -5.92 1.83
CA GLY A 231 7.57 -6.59 0.90
C GLY A 231 7.59 -5.94 -0.48
N PHE A 232 7.86 -4.64 -0.54
CA PHE A 232 7.97 -3.91 -1.79
C PHE A 232 9.20 -4.27 -2.66
N ARG A 233 10.21 -4.95 -2.08
CA ARG A 233 11.49 -5.28 -2.75
C ARG A 233 11.51 -6.65 -3.44
N GLY A 234 10.48 -7.47 -3.25
CA GLY A 234 10.43 -8.86 -3.72
C GLY A 234 11.29 -9.84 -2.91
N SER A 235 10.95 -11.13 -2.93
CA SER A 235 11.57 -12.19 -2.11
C SER A 235 12.97 -12.65 -2.55
N ASP A 236 13.35 -12.39 -3.80
CA ASP A 236 14.41 -13.17 -4.46
C ASP A 236 15.82 -12.61 -4.26
N ASN A 237 15.96 -11.45 -3.59
CA ASN A 237 17.25 -10.89 -3.22
C ASN A 237 17.29 -10.60 -1.71
N PRO A 238 18.23 -11.22 -0.95
CA PRO A 238 18.42 -10.91 0.46
C PRO A 238 19.04 -9.51 0.57
N VAL A 239 18.20 -8.49 0.62
CA VAL A 239 18.64 -7.11 0.88
C VAL A 239 18.59 -6.88 2.39
N PRO A 240 19.67 -6.35 3.00
CA PRO A 240 19.67 -6.02 4.43
C PRO A 240 18.53 -5.08 4.78
N PHE A 241 18.09 -5.16 6.05
CA PHE A 241 17.10 -4.21 6.55
C PHE A 241 17.62 -2.77 6.36
N PRO A 242 16.87 -1.81 5.75
CA PRO A 242 17.32 -0.44 5.67
C PRO A 242 17.63 0.09 7.07
N ARG A 243 18.73 0.83 7.18
CA ARG A 243 19.14 1.43 8.44
C ARG A 243 18.10 2.44 8.90
N ASP A 244 17.94 2.58 10.22
CA ASP A 244 17.00 3.54 10.83
C ASP A 244 17.13 4.95 10.25
N ALA A 245 18.36 5.43 10.05
CA ALA A 245 18.62 6.77 9.50
C ALA A 245 18.04 6.98 8.08
N ARG A 246 17.85 5.92 7.29
CA ARG A 246 17.21 5.98 5.96
C ARG A 246 15.68 6.00 6.10
N THR A 247 15.12 5.25 7.05
CA THR A 247 13.68 5.04 7.15
C THR A 247 12.98 6.01 8.09
N GLU A 248 13.68 6.59 9.05
CA GLU A 248 13.11 7.48 10.08
C GLU A 248 12.36 8.68 9.48
N PRO A 249 12.92 9.44 8.52
CA PRO A 249 12.18 10.57 7.95
C PRO A 249 10.91 10.13 7.18
N PHE A 250 10.92 8.93 6.61
CA PHE A 250 9.76 8.34 5.94
C PHE A 250 8.68 7.91 6.94
N VAL A 251 9.10 7.27 8.04
CA VAL A 251 8.20 6.90 9.15
C VAL A 251 7.56 8.15 9.74
N ASP A 252 8.36 9.18 10.05
CA ASP A 252 7.86 10.43 10.62
C ASP A 252 6.84 11.09 9.71
N PHE A 253 7.09 11.13 8.40
CA PHE A 253 6.14 11.64 7.41
C PHE A 253 4.83 10.84 7.38
N LEU A 254 4.87 9.50 7.35
CA LEU A 254 3.64 8.69 7.33
C LEU A 254 2.77 8.93 8.57
N MET A 255 3.39 9.24 9.70
CA MET A 255 2.68 9.55 10.95
C MET A 255 1.94 10.89 10.91
N THR A 256 2.24 11.78 9.96
CA THR A 256 1.55 13.07 9.80
C THR A 256 0.33 13.02 8.89
N LEU A 257 0.10 11.90 8.20
CA LEU A 257 -1.01 11.80 7.24
C LEU A 257 -2.34 11.77 7.97
N GLU A 258 -3.23 12.72 7.67
CA GLU A 258 -4.55 12.83 8.27
C GLU A 258 -5.67 12.69 7.25
N THR A 259 -6.84 12.24 7.71
CA THR A 259 -8.06 12.18 6.92
C THR A 259 -8.45 13.56 6.39
N PRO A 260 -8.81 13.71 5.09
CA PRO A 260 -9.26 14.99 4.55
C PRO A 260 -10.54 15.46 5.24
N LEU A 261 -10.56 16.74 5.63
CA LEU A 261 -11.80 17.38 6.04
C LEU A 261 -12.71 17.58 4.81
N PRO A 262 -14.04 17.43 4.97
CA PRO A 262 -15.00 17.84 3.95
C PRO A 262 -14.84 19.32 3.58
N LEU A 263 -14.99 19.67 2.29
CA LEU A 263 -14.91 21.06 1.83
C LEU A 263 -16.04 21.92 2.42
N GLU A 264 -17.23 21.34 2.52
CA GLU A 264 -18.38 21.98 3.15
C GLU A 264 -18.67 21.29 4.49
N PRO A 265 -18.85 22.06 5.58
CA PRO A 265 -19.25 21.49 6.85
C PRO A 265 -20.58 20.73 6.71
N PRO A 266 -20.68 19.50 7.23
CA PRO A 266 -21.92 18.75 7.18
C PRO A 266 -23.00 19.43 8.06
N ASP A 267 -24.28 19.20 7.74
CA ASP A 267 -25.40 19.68 8.55
C ASP A 267 -25.31 19.11 9.98
N ALA A 268 -25.10 19.98 10.96
CA ALA A 268 -24.92 19.59 12.36
C ALA A 268 -26.10 18.77 12.93
N THR A 269 -27.32 19.03 12.47
CA THR A 269 -28.51 18.27 12.89
C THR A 269 -28.47 16.84 12.34
N LEU A 270 -28.02 16.68 11.09
CA LEU A 270 -27.86 15.36 10.48
C LEU A 270 -26.68 14.60 11.09
N VAL A 271 -25.58 15.28 11.41
CA VAL A 271 -24.43 14.68 12.11
C VAL A 271 -24.85 14.15 13.48
N GLU A 272 -25.56 14.94 14.27
CA GLU A 272 -26.04 14.51 15.59
C GLU A 272 -27.00 13.34 15.50
N ARG A 273 -27.91 13.37 14.52
CA ARG A 273 -28.79 12.23 14.23
C ARG A 273 -27.99 10.99 13.83
N GLY A 274 -26.94 11.14 13.02
CA GLY A 274 -26.04 10.07 12.62
C GLY A 274 -25.32 9.45 13.82
N ARG A 275 -24.82 10.27 14.75
CA ARG A 275 -24.20 9.82 16.00
C ARG A 275 -25.16 8.97 16.83
N ALA A 276 -26.42 9.39 16.95
CA ALA A 276 -27.43 8.60 17.66
C ALA A 276 -27.69 7.24 16.99
N VAL A 277 -27.80 7.21 15.66
CA VAL A 277 -27.97 5.95 14.90
C VAL A 277 -26.76 5.03 15.06
N PHE A 278 -25.54 5.59 15.00
CA PHE A 278 -24.29 4.84 15.14
C PHE A 278 -24.20 4.13 16.50
N ALA A 279 -24.55 4.84 17.58
CA ALA A 279 -24.59 4.27 18.92
C ALA A 279 -25.76 3.27 19.11
N GLU A 280 -26.95 3.56 18.58
CA GLU A 280 -28.11 2.65 18.66
C GLU A 280 -27.84 1.33 17.93
N ALA A 281 -27.17 1.40 16.77
CA ALA A 281 -26.72 0.23 16.00
C ALA A 281 -25.49 -0.45 16.59
N ARG A 282 -24.91 0.08 17.68
CA ARG A 282 -23.71 -0.41 18.35
C ARG A 282 -22.48 -0.48 17.43
N CYS A 283 -22.39 0.39 16.43
CA CYS A 283 -21.22 0.48 15.56
C CYS A 283 -19.96 0.87 16.36
N ASP A 284 -20.16 1.62 17.45
CA ASP A 284 -19.14 2.01 18.44
C ASP A 284 -18.63 0.87 19.32
N SER A 285 -19.16 -0.35 19.17
CA SER A 285 -18.59 -1.51 19.83
C SER A 285 -17.29 -1.99 19.18
N CYS A 286 -17.08 -1.66 17.90
CA CYS A 286 -15.88 -2.01 17.13
C CYS A 286 -15.18 -0.80 16.50
N HIS A 287 -15.93 0.23 16.07
CA HIS A 287 -15.39 1.40 15.38
C HIS A 287 -15.46 2.66 16.25
N HIS A 288 -14.31 3.25 16.55
CA HIS A 288 -14.19 4.34 17.52
C HIS A 288 -13.74 5.64 16.82
N PRO A 289 -14.66 6.41 16.20
CA PRO A 289 -14.28 7.56 15.36
C PRO A 289 -13.60 8.70 16.13
N GLU A 290 -13.86 8.82 17.43
CA GLU A 290 -13.24 9.83 18.29
C GLU A 290 -11.88 9.37 18.87
N ASP A 291 -11.61 8.06 18.90
CA ASP A 291 -10.35 7.47 19.35
C ASP A 291 -10.03 6.19 18.58
N GLN A 292 -9.26 6.33 17.50
CA GLN A 292 -8.89 5.22 16.63
C GLN A 292 -7.95 4.21 17.31
N ALA A 293 -7.38 4.53 18.47
CA ALA A 293 -6.60 3.58 19.25
C ALA A 293 -7.48 2.53 19.96
N GLU A 294 -8.79 2.77 20.05
CA GLU A 294 -9.77 1.84 20.62
C GLU A 294 -10.40 0.89 19.58
N GLU A 295 -10.09 1.05 18.29
CA GLU A 295 -10.54 0.12 17.25
C GLU A 295 -10.13 -1.33 17.58
N ARG A 296 -10.90 -2.30 17.07
CA ARG A 296 -10.74 -3.72 17.42
C ARG A 296 -10.53 -4.58 16.18
N VAL A 297 -9.69 -5.59 16.32
CA VAL A 297 -9.71 -6.75 15.43
C VAL A 297 -10.84 -7.67 15.88
N VAL A 298 -11.77 -7.94 14.98
CA VAL A 298 -12.85 -8.91 15.17
C VAL A 298 -12.48 -10.23 14.50
N ASP A 299 -12.98 -11.33 15.02
CA ASP A 299 -12.73 -12.63 14.41
C ASP A 299 -13.53 -12.78 13.11
N TRP A 300 -12.90 -13.37 12.10
CA TRP A 300 -13.57 -13.67 10.85
C TRP A 300 -14.16 -15.07 10.93
N VAL A 301 -15.43 -15.20 10.54
CA VAL A 301 -16.11 -16.49 10.46
C VAL A 301 -16.61 -16.72 9.04
N GLU A 302 -16.39 -17.93 8.51
CA GLU A 302 -16.80 -18.31 7.16
C GLU A 302 -18.33 -18.26 6.99
N ALA A 303 -19.07 -18.62 8.04
CA ALA A 303 -20.52 -18.55 8.10
C ALA A 303 -21.00 -18.52 9.55
N GLY A 304 -22.20 -17.99 9.76
CA GLY A 304 -22.84 -17.94 11.08
C GLY A 304 -23.33 -16.54 11.43
N PRO A 305 -23.95 -16.36 12.61
CA PRO A 305 -24.34 -15.03 13.04
C PRO A 305 -23.09 -14.20 13.32
N GLU A 306 -23.08 -12.98 12.79
CA GLU A 306 -22.22 -11.93 13.29
C GLU A 306 -22.54 -11.70 14.78
N ARG A 307 -21.51 -11.38 15.55
CA ARG A 307 -21.62 -11.25 17.01
C ARG A 307 -20.97 -9.96 17.43
N LEU A 308 -21.63 -9.27 18.34
CA LEU A 308 -21.04 -8.09 18.97
C LEU A 308 -20.01 -8.52 20.03
N PRO A 309 -19.02 -7.66 20.32
CA PRO A 309 -18.07 -7.92 21.39
C PRO A 309 -18.76 -8.29 22.71
N GLY A 310 -18.31 -9.39 23.32
CA GLY A 310 -18.82 -9.93 24.58
C GLY A 310 -20.09 -10.79 24.49
N GLU A 311 -20.68 -11.01 23.31
CA GLU A 311 -21.84 -11.90 23.14
C GLU A 311 -21.47 -13.39 23.17
N ASP A 312 -20.23 -13.73 22.81
CA ASP A 312 -19.71 -15.09 22.77
C ASP A 312 -18.34 -15.13 23.46
N PRO A 313 -18.18 -15.96 24.52
CA PRO A 313 -16.91 -16.07 25.23
C PRO A 313 -15.77 -16.64 24.37
N ASP A 314 -16.08 -17.39 23.31
CA ASP A 314 -15.09 -17.94 22.39
C ASP A 314 -14.60 -16.88 21.38
N HIS A 315 -15.38 -15.81 21.20
CA HIS A 315 -15.09 -14.67 20.33
C HIS A 315 -15.26 -13.35 21.09
N PRO A 316 -14.40 -13.05 22.08
CA PRO A 316 -14.61 -11.93 23.01
C PRO A 316 -14.64 -10.56 22.32
N ASN A 317 -13.99 -10.43 21.17
CA ASN A 317 -13.98 -9.21 20.36
C ASN A 317 -15.10 -9.14 19.32
N GLY A 318 -15.98 -10.15 19.24
CA GLY A 318 -17.03 -10.25 18.24
C GLY A 318 -16.58 -10.97 16.95
N THR A 319 -17.53 -11.20 16.05
CA THR A 319 -17.28 -11.91 14.79
C THR A 319 -17.94 -11.21 13.61
N ILE A 320 -17.27 -11.16 12.46
CA ILE A 320 -17.85 -10.73 11.18
C ILE A 320 -17.92 -11.91 10.21
N ALA A 321 -19.07 -12.08 9.56
CA ALA A 321 -19.27 -13.08 8.54
C ALA A 321 -18.95 -12.44 7.18
N THR A 322 -17.84 -12.84 6.58
CA THR A 322 -17.43 -12.34 5.27
C THR A 322 -17.57 -13.41 4.20
N ASP A 323 -17.50 -13.03 2.93
CA ASP A 323 -17.49 -14.01 1.86
C ASP A 323 -16.26 -14.92 1.95
N GLY A 324 -16.36 -16.15 1.43
CA GLY A 324 -15.27 -17.13 1.51
C GLY A 324 -13.96 -16.70 0.82
N GLU A 325 -14.00 -15.72 -0.11
CA GLU A 325 -12.80 -15.21 -0.79
C GLU A 325 -12.06 -14.19 0.08
N ARG A 326 -12.77 -13.31 0.79
CA ARG A 326 -12.19 -12.42 1.83
C ARG A 326 -11.76 -13.19 3.08
N TYR A 327 -12.43 -14.30 3.40
CA TYR A 327 -12.07 -15.18 4.53
C TYR A 327 -10.65 -15.76 4.39
N GLN A 328 -10.21 -16.07 3.17
CA GLN A 328 -8.87 -16.62 2.93
C GLN A 328 -7.75 -15.68 3.42
N MET A 329 -7.92 -14.36 3.33
CA MET A 329 -6.93 -13.39 3.82
C MET A 329 -6.59 -13.54 5.30
N THR A 330 -7.51 -14.07 6.10
CA THR A 330 -7.33 -14.21 7.56
C THR A 330 -6.89 -15.60 7.96
N THR A 331 -7.19 -16.62 7.17
CA THR A 331 -6.75 -18.01 7.40
C THR A 331 -5.38 -18.31 6.82
N PHE A 332 -4.88 -17.47 5.90
CA PHE A 332 -3.47 -17.45 5.51
C PHE A 332 -2.52 -17.05 6.66
N SER A 333 -3.04 -16.53 7.77
CA SER A 333 -2.28 -16.38 9.03
C SER A 333 -1.92 -17.73 9.70
N GLY A 334 -2.36 -18.86 9.15
CA GLY A 334 -1.75 -20.18 9.38
C GLY A 334 -1.42 -20.49 10.83
N GLY A 335 -2.43 -20.60 11.69
CA GLY A 335 -2.30 -21.22 13.01
C GLY A 335 -1.56 -20.38 14.06
N VAL A 336 -2.16 -19.25 14.46
CA VAL A 336 -1.64 -18.39 15.54
C VAL A 336 -2.12 -18.81 16.94
N ASP A 337 -2.43 -20.10 17.14
CA ASP A 337 -2.85 -20.60 18.47
C ASP A 337 -1.63 -21.00 19.35
N GLU A 338 -0.41 -21.08 18.78
CA GLU A 338 0.80 -21.49 19.54
C GLU A 338 1.97 -20.49 19.54
N SER A 339 1.91 -19.35 18.83
CA SER A 339 3.10 -18.49 18.61
C SER A 339 3.16 -17.17 19.40
N ARG A 340 2.23 -16.89 20.32
CA ARG A 340 2.31 -15.68 21.19
C ARG A 340 3.56 -15.65 22.09
N GLU A 341 4.27 -16.77 22.24
CA GLU A 341 5.53 -16.83 22.99
C GLU A 341 6.79 -16.54 22.15
N ALA A 342 6.70 -16.52 20.81
CA ALA A 342 7.89 -16.48 19.94
C ALA A 342 8.44 -15.06 19.65
N PHE A 343 7.70 -13.99 19.98
CA PHE A 343 8.12 -12.60 19.75
C PHE A 343 8.52 -11.84 21.02
N ALA A 344 8.80 -12.56 22.10
CA ALA A 344 9.43 -12.02 23.30
C ALA A 344 10.96 -12.06 23.17
N ILE A 345 11.53 -11.21 22.30
CA ILE A 345 12.93 -10.74 22.41
C ILE A 345 12.93 -9.22 22.24
#